data_AF-A0A182SKS1-F1
#
_entry.id   AF-A0A182SKS1-F1
#
_cell.length_a   1.000
_cell.length_b   1.000
_cell.length_c   1.000
_cell.angle_alpha   90.00
_cell.angle_beta   90.00
_cell.angle_gamma   90.00
#
_symmetry.space_group_name_H-M   'P 1'
#
loop_
_entity.id
_entity.type
_entity.pdbx_description
1 polymer ?
#
loop_
_entity_poly.entity_id
_entity_poly.type
_entity_poly.pdbx_seq_one_letter_code
_entity_poly.pdbx_strand_id
1 'polypeptide(L)'
;MTARSKKRRNQNNAIRRSKNKVKELKKLKKMLGFIEEDAGEGTLMDKIKEITEQKKQEEELELIKKETMEELIEKETNEYVKREKYVTVINPKSNVKHVYNVKTKRDQFGQYPVWYNAKRERKKKRRHEGKSAKHRQFRGHRLHFIDRTSNWKALLAK
;
A
#
# COMPACT_ATOMS: atom_id res chain seq x y z
N MET A 1 9.96 -7.62 -16.28
CA MET A 1 11.08 -6.78 -15.79
C MET A 1 12.38 -7.59 -15.84
N THR A 2 13.38 -7.17 -16.63
CA THR A 2 14.55 -8.01 -16.95
C THR A 2 15.79 -7.65 -16.11
N ALA A 3 16.54 -8.65 -15.63
CA ALA A 3 17.80 -8.53 -14.87
C ALA A 3 19.00 -7.99 -15.68
N ARG A 4 18.77 -7.34 -16.82
CA ARG A 4 19.80 -6.89 -17.76
C ARG A 4 20.55 -5.63 -17.29
N SER A 5 19.91 -4.77 -16.49
CA SER A 5 20.51 -3.52 -16.00
C SER A 5 21.64 -3.74 -14.99
N LYS A 6 22.79 -3.05 -15.18
CA LYS A 6 23.97 -3.10 -14.30
C LYS A 6 23.64 -2.70 -12.85
N LYS A 7 22.84 -1.64 -12.68
CA LYS A 7 22.40 -1.16 -11.35
C LYS A 7 21.64 -2.25 -10.59
N ARG A 8 20.70 -2.91 -11.27
CA ARG A 8 19.86 -3.96 -10.67
C ARG A 8 20.66 -5.23 -10.36
N ARG A 9 21.62 -5.60 -11.21
CA ARG A 9 22.57 -6.69 -10.93
C ARG A 9 23.40 -6.42 -9.69
N ASN A 10 23.92 -5.20 -9.54
CA ASN A 10 24.73 -4.84 -8.36
C ASN A 10 23.91 -4.87 -7.07
N GLN A 11 22.66 -4.38 -7.09
CA GLN A 11 21.75 -4.47 -5.96
C GLN A 11 21.45 -5.91 -5.58
N ASN A 12 21.07 -6.75 -6.55
CA ASN A 12 20.80 -8.17 -6.29
C ASN A 12 22.04 -8.93 -5.79
N ASN A 13 23.23 -8.60 -6.31
CA ASN A 13 24.48 -9.17 -5.84
C ASN A 13 24.82 -8.74 -4.41
N ALA A 14 24.57 -7.48 -4.04
CA ALA A 14 24.78 -6.99 -2.68
C ALA A 14 23.86 -7.73 -1.68
N ILE A 15 22.59 -7.90 -2.03
CA ILE A 15 21.61 -8.66 -1.23
C ILE A 15 22.04 -10.13 -1.09
N ARG A 16 22.51 -10.75 -2.18
CA ARG A 16 22.99 -12.14 -2.14
C ARG A 16 24.25 -12.29 -1.28
N ARG A 17 25.20 -11.34 -1.36
CA ARG A 17 26.40 -11.32 -0.52
C ARG A 17 26.06 -11.13 0.94
N SER A 18 25.16 -10.22 1.31
CA SER A 18 24.77 -10.03 2.72
C SER A 18 24.10 -11.27 3.29
N LYS A 19 23.18 -11.89 2.54
CA LYS A 19 22.51 -13.14 2.93
C LYS A 19 23.49 -14.30 3.11
N ASN A 20 24.49 -14.40 2.24
CA ASN A 20 25.44 -15.51 2.27
C ASN A 20 26.64 -15.25 3.18
N LYS A 21 26.97 -14.00 3.53
CA LYS A 21 28.15 -13.61 4.32
C LYS A 21 28.31 -14.48 5.56
N VAL A 22 27.25 -14.61 6.36
CA VAL A 22 27.28 -15.39 7.61
C VAL A 22 27.53 -16.89 7.36
N LYS A 23 26.89 -17.46 6.32
CA LYS A 23 26.99 -18.90 6.00
C LYS A 23 28.34 -19.25 5.39
N GLU A 24 28.86 -18.40 4.50
CA GLU A 24 30.13 -18.60 3.82
C GLU A 24 31.30 -18.35 4.77
N LEU A 25 31.24 -17.31 5.62
CA LEU A 25 32.24 -17.09 6.66
C LEU A 25 32.30 -18.26 7.65
N LYS A 26 31.16 -18.80 8.08
CA LYS A 26 31.12 -19.97 8.97
C LYS A 26 31.77 -21.21 8.32
N LYS A 27 31.50 -21.45 7.04
CA LYS A 27 32.12 -22.56 6.29
C LYS A 27 33.62 -22.36 6.11
N LEU A 28 34.04 -21.16 5.75
CA LEU A 28 35.46 -20.82 5.57
C LEU A 28 36.23 -20.93 6.88
N LYS A 29 35.73 -20.35 7.98
CA LYS A 29 36.32 -20.51 9.32
C LYS A 29 36.48 -21.98 9.70
N LYS A 30 35.46 -22.81 9.42
CA LYS A 30 35.52 -24.26 9.66
C LYS A 30 36.58 -24.97 8.80
N MET A 31 36.71 -24.63 7.52
CA MET A 31 37.69 -25.26 6.62
C MET A 31 39.13 -24.82 6.90
N LEU A 32 39.32 -23.57 7.33
CA LEU A 32 40.62 -23.02 7.71
C LEU A 32 41.09 -23.49 9.10
N GLY A 33 40.29 -24.29 9.81
CA GLY A 33 40.65 -24.78 11.14
C GLY A 33 40.58 -23.73 12.24
N PHE A 34 39.99 -22.55 11.97
CA PHE A 34 39.63 -21.58 13.00
C PHE A 34 38.41 -22.11 13.79
N ILE A 35 38.66 -23.12 14.62
CA ILE A 35 37.80 -23.56 15.74
C ILE A 35 38.45 -23.07 17.05
N GLU A 36 39.15 -21.94 17.00
CA GLU A 36 39.58 -21.24 18.21
C GLU A 36 38.53 -20.16 18.53
N GLU A 37 37.92 -20.32 19.71
CA GLU A 37 37.46 -19.25 20.58
C GLU A 37 36.25 -18.40 20.16
N ASP A 38 35.14 -19.06 19.83
CA ASP A 38 33.80 -18.43 19.98
C ASP A 38 32.77 -19.43 20.56
N ALA A 39 33.28 -20.43 21.28
CA ALA A 39 32.49 -21.45 21.98
C ALA A 39 32.96 -21.66 23.41
N GLY A 40 33.24 -20.56 24.12
CA GLY A 40 33.04 -20.44 25.55
C GLY A 40 34.09 -21.03 26.47
N GLU A 41 35.09 -20.22 26.81
CA GLU A 41 35.59 -20.13 28.17
C GLU A 41 34.55 -19.40 29.02
N GLY A 42 33.66 -20.19 29.60
CA GLY A 42 32.64 -19.74 30.53
C GLY A 42 32.04 -20.99 31.14
N THR A 43 32.15 -21.10 32.46
CA THR A 43 31.56 -22.18 33.24
C THR A 43 30.09 -22.39 32.81
N LEU A 44 29.60 -23.63 32.81
CA LEU A 44 28.23 -23.98 32.39
C LEU A 44 27.16 -23.05 33.02
N MET A 45 27.42 -22.57 34.23
CA MET A 45 26.58 -21.62 34.98
C MET A 45 26.48 -20.23 34.33
N ASP A 46 27.54 -19.73 33.70
CA ASP A 46 27.53 -18.41 33.06
C ASP A 46 26.74 -18.44 31.75
N LYS A 47 26.83 -19.54 31.00
CA LYS A 47 25.98 -19.79 29.82
C LYS A 47 24.50 -19.90 30.20
N ILE A 48 24.17 -20.53 31.33
CA ILE A 48 22.78 -20.60 31.81
C ILE A 48 22.27 -19.20 32.19
N LYS A 49 23.09 -18.39 32.86
CA LYS A 49 22.74 -17.00 33.19
C LYS A 49 22.54 -16.15 31.94
N GLU A 50 23.44 -16.22 30.97
CA GLU A 50 23.31 -15.52 29.68
C GLU A 50 22.03 -15.93 28.93
N ILE A 51 21.70 -17.23 28.90
CA ILE A 51 20.45 -17.72 28.28
C ILE A 51 19.23 -17.16 29.02
N THR A 52 19.26 -17.08 30.35
CA THR A 52 18.14 -16.52 31.11
C THR A 52 17.98 -15.02 30.92
N GLU A 53 19.07 -14.26 30.81
CA GLU A 53 19.04 -12.83 30.51
C GLU A 53 18.57 -12.56 29.07
N GLN A 54 19.02 -13.35 28.11
CA GLN A 54 18.55 -13.27 26.72
C GLN A 54 17.05 -13.53 26.62
N LYS A 55 16.52 -14.54 27.35
CA LYS A 55 15.08 -14.81 27.39
C LYS A 55 14.27 -13.67 28.00
N LYS A 56 14.76 -13.07 29.10
CA LYS A 56 14.11 -11.90 29.71
C LYS A 56 14.06 -10.70 28.75
N GLN A 57 15.17 -10.44 28.05
CA GLN A 57 15.22 -9.38 27.04
C GLN A 57 14.30 -9.67 25.85
N GLU A 58 14.19 -10.93 25.41
CA GLU A 58 13.26 -11.33 24.36
C GLU A 58 11.80 -11.14 24.79
N GLU A 59 11.45 -11.50 26.02
CA GLU A 59 10.11 -11.30 26.60
C GLU A 59 9.75 -9.81 26.69
N GLU A 60 10.67 -8.97 27.18
CA GLU A 60 10.50 -7.51 27.21
C GLU A 60 10.33 -6.91 25.81
N LEU A 61 11.13 -7.35 24.84
CA LEU A 61 11.01 -6.92 23.44
C LEU A 61 9.70 -7.38 22.80
N GLU A 62 9.18 -8.55 23.16
CA GLU A 62 7.88 -9.01 22.70
C GLU A 62 6.74 -8.20 23.29
N LEU A 63 6.81 -7.81 24.56
CA LEU A 63 5.85 -6.92 25.19
C LEU A 63 5.83 -5.55 24.51
N ILE A 64 7.01 -4.94 24.29
CA ILE A 64 7.13 -3.66 23.57
C ILE A 64 6.58 -3.77 22.14
N LYS A 65 6.81 -4.89 21.44
CA LYS A 65 6.25 -5.11 20.09
C LYS A 65 4.72 -5.21 20.11
N LYS A 66 4.14 -5.83 21.14
CA LYS A 66 2.67 -5.91 21.30
C LYS A 66 2.09 -4.54 21.59
N GLU A 67 2.65 -3.80 22.54
CA GLU A 67 2.23 -2.44 22.89
C GLU A 67 2.32 -1.49 21.69
N THR A 68 3.43 -1.51 20.95
CA THR A 68 3.60 -0.67 19.75
C THR A 68 2.65 -1.06 18.61
N MET A 69 2.33 -2.35 18.45
CA MET A 69 1.29 -2.80 17.52
C MET A 69 -0.10 -2.32 17.94
N GLU A 70 -0.44 -2.42 19.22
CA GLU A 70 -1.71 -1.96 19.77
C GLU A 70 -1.88 -0.45 19.60
N GLU A 71 -0.84 0.33 19.88
CA GLU A 71 -0.84 1.78 19.61
C GLU A 71 -1.01 2.12 18.12
N LEU A 72 -0.38 1.35 17.23
CA LEU A 72 -0.54 1.53 15.79
C LEU A 72 -1.98 1.23 15.36
N ILE A 73 -2.57 0.14 15.86
CA ILE A 73 -3.97 -0.21 15.63
C ILE A 73 -4.90 0.88 16.16
N GLU A 74 -4.63 1.43 17.35
CA GLU A 74 -5.43 2.51 17.94
C GLU A 74 -5.33 3.82 17.14
N LYS A 75 -4.13 4.18 16.67
CA LYS A 75 -3.93 5.35 15.80
C LYS A 75 -4.62 5.19 14.45
N GLU A 76 -4.50 4.02 13.83
CA GLU A 76 -5.17 3.70 12.56
C GLU A 76 -6.69 3.72 12.72
N THR A 77 -7.23 3.03 13.73
CA THR A 77 -8.68 3.01 14.00
C THR A 77 -9.22 4.41 14.28
N ASN A 78 -8.54 5.25 15.06
CA ASN A 78 -8.93 6.65 15.27
C ASN A 78 -8.94 7.48 13.98
N GLU A 79 -8.03 7.23 13.03
CA GLU A 79 -8.04 7.88 11.72
C GLU A 79 -9.20 7.40 10.83
N TYR A 80 -9.62 6.13 10.96
CA TYR A 80 -10.78 5.59 10.26
C TYR A 80 -12.12 6.00 10.88
N VAL A 81 -12.17 6.29 12.19
CA VAL A 81 -13.32 6.91 12.87
C VAL A 81 -13.35 8.43 12.54
N LYS A 82 -13.32 8.75 11.24
CA LYS A 82 -13.65 10.08 10.73
C LYS A 82 -15.08 10.39 11.10
N ARG A 83 -15.27 11.21 12.14
CA ARG A 83 -16.56 11.77 12.55
C ARG A 83 -17.27 12.35 11.32
N GLU A 84 -18.28 11.64 10.84
CA GLU A 84 -19.04 12.10 9.69
C GLU A 84 -19.76 13.40 10.08
N LYS A 85 -19.55 14.45 9.28
CA LYS A 85 -20.22 15.73 9.50
C LYS A 85 -21.60 15.66 8.85
N TYR A 86 -22.61 16.07 9.60
CA TYR A 86 -24.00 16.08 9.16
C TYR A 86 -24.54 17.51 9.10
N VAL A 87 -25.41 17.77 8.12
CA VAL A 87 -26.09 19.06 7.94
C VAL A 87 -27.59 18.81 7.92
N THR A 88 -28.32 19.51 8.78
CA THR A 88 -29.77 19.45 8.85
C THR A 88 -30.39 20.49 7.93
N VAL A 89 -31.31 20.07 7.05
CA VAL A 89 -32.06 20.95 6.16
C VAL A 89 -33.54 20.68 6.34
N ILE A 90 -34.34 21.74 6.52
CA ILE A 90 -35.79 21.65 6.63
C ILE A 90 -36.39 22.03 5.29
N ASN A 91 -37.26 21.18 4.74
CA ASN A 91 -37.98 21.51 3.52
C ASN A 91 -39.07 22.55 3.84
N PRO A 92 -39.06 23.74 3.22
CA PRO A 92 -40.02 24.80 3.54
C PRO A 92 -41.46 24.46 3.18
N LYS A 93 -41.70 23.50 2.28
CA LYS A 93 -43.05 23.12 1.84
C LYS A 93 -43.67 22.00 2.68
N SER A 94 -42.87 21.02 3.07
CA SER A 94 -43.35 19.84 3.80
C SER A 94 -43.00 19.87 5.29
N ASN A 95 -42.19 20.85 5.74
CA ASN A 95 -41.61 20.93 7.09
C ASN A 95 -40.86 19.65 7.54
N VAL A 96 -40.52 18.77 6.60
CA VAL A 96 -39.76 17.55 6.88
C VAL A 96 -38.29 17.91 7.05
N LYS A 97 -37.69 17.41 8.14
CA LYS A 97 -36.27 17.54 8.45
C LYS A 97 -35.49 16.41 7.78
N HIS A 98 -34.55 16.79 6.92
CA HIS A 98 -33.59 15.89 6.30
C HIS A 98 -32.20 16.12 6.91
N VAL A 99 -31.45 15.04 7.17
CA VAL A 99 -30.10 15.09 7.76
C VAL A 99 -29.11 14.51 6.78
N TYR A 100 -28.41 15.39 6.06
CA TYR A 100 -27.49 15.00 5.00
C TYR A 100 -26.07 14.81 5.54
N ASN A 101 -25.43 13.71 5.17
CA ASN A 101 -23.99 13.52 5.38
C ASN A 101 -23.21 14.38 4.39
N VAL A 102 -22.25 15.20 4.87
CA VAL A 102 -21.49 16.16 4.04
C VAL A 102 -20.66 15.47 2.95
N LYS A 103 -20.10 14.29 3.24
CA LYS A 103 -19.23 13.55 2.33
C LYS A 103 -20.02 12.87 1.21
N THR A 104 -21.08 12.16 1.58
CA THR A 104 -21.88 11.38 0.61
C THR A 104 -22.98 12.22 -0.04
N LYS A 105 -23.36 13.34 0.60
CA LYS A 105 -24.51 14.20 0.26
C LYS A 105 -25.83 13.45 0.26
N ARG A 106 -25.92 12.34 0.99
CA ARG A 106 -27.15 11.55 1.13
C ARG A 106 -27.78 11.79 2.48
N ASP A 107 -29.10 11.72 2.49
CA ASP A 107 -29.92 11.75 3.70
C ASP A 107 -29.94 10.38 4.40
N GLN A 108 -30.58 10.32 5.57
CA GLN A 108 -30.91 9.12 6.35
C GLN A 108 -31.59 8.04 5.50
N PHE A 109 -32.42 8.44 4.53
CA PHE A 109 -33.10 7.52 3.60
C PHE A 109 -32.28 7.19 2.34
N GLY A 110 -31.02 7.60 2.26
CA GLY A 110 -30.15 7.39 1.10
C GLY A 110 -30.47 8.27 -0.12
N GLN A 111 -31.45 9.17 0.00
CA GLN A 111 -31.84 10.11 -1.05
C GLN A 111 -30.87 11.31 -1.11
N TYR A 112 -30.68 11.88 -2.30
CA TYR A 112 -29.90 13.10 -2.48
C TYR A 112 -30.79 14.34 -2.34
N PRO A 113 -30.24 15.51 -1.94
CA PRO A 113 -30.95 16.78 -2.02
C PRO A 113 -31.49 17.04 -3.43
N VAL A 114 -32.65 17.67 -3.54
CA VAL A 114 -33.35 17.92 -4.82
C VAL A 114 -32.48 18.69 -5.82
N TRP A 115 -31.66 19.62 -5.33
CA TRP A 115 -30.73 20.40 -6.15
C TRP A 115 -29.45 19.63 -6.54
N TYR A 116 -29.20 18.46 -5.95
CA TYR A 116 -28.01 17.66 -6.21
C TYR A 116 -28.24 16.56 -7.25
N ASN A 117 -27.67 16.74 -8.44
CA ASN A 117 -27.74 15.72 -9.50
C ASN A 117 -26.55 14.76 -9.46
N ALA A 118 -26.73 13.60 -8.81
CA ALA A 118 -25.69 12.59 -8.64
C ALA A 118 -25.13 12.04 -9.97
N LYS A 119 -25.97 11.93 -11.01
CA LYS A 119 -25.54 11.43 -12.34
C LYS A 119 -24.59 12.43 -13.01
N ARG A 120 -24.89 13.73 -12.91
CA ARG A 120 -24.06 14.81 -13.47
C ARG A 120 -22.70 14.88 -12.76
N GLU A 121 -22.67 14.83 -11.44
CA GLU A 121 -21.41 14.86 -10.67
C GLU A 121 -20.54 13.62 -10.92
N ARG A 122 -21.16 12.43 -10.98
CA ARG A 122 -20.44 11.20 -11.37
C ARG A 122 -19.81 11.33 -12.76
N LYS A 123 -20.49 11.96 -13.71
CA LYS A 123 -19.97 12.20 -15.07
C LYS A 123 -18.80 13.18 -15.06
N LYS A 124 -18.87 14.26 -14.27
CA LYS A 124 -17.74 15.21 -14.09
C LYS A 124 -16.52 14.51 -13.51
N LYS A 125 -16.69 13.74 -12.43
CA LYS A 125 -15.61 12.96 -11.82
C LYS A 125 -14.96 11.98 -12.80
N ARG A 126 -15.77 11.24 -13.57
CA ARG A 126 -15.25 10.34 -14.63
C ARG A 126 -14.49 11.06 -15.74
N ARG A 127 -14.85 12.31 -16.07
CA ARG A 127 -14.10 13.14 -17.03
C ARG A 127 -12.76 13.56 -16.45
N HIS A 128 -12.74 14.02 -15.21
CA HIS A 128 -11.51 14.39 -14.50
C HIS A 128 -10.55 13.19 -14.35
N GLU A 129 -11.07 12.01 -14.04
CA GLU A 129 -10.29 10.77 -13.95
C GLU A 129 -9.86 10.20 -15.31
N GLY A 130 -10.19 10.86 -16.44
CA GLY A 130 -9.88 10.37 -17.79
C GLY A 130 -10.64 9.10 -18.21
N LYS A 131 -11.49 8.54 -17.35
CA LYS A 131 -12.28 7.32 -17.61
C LYS A 131 -13.42 7.54 -18.61
N SER A 132 -13.80 8.78 -18.89
CA SER A 132 -14.79 9.08 -19.93
C SER A 132 -14.32 8.76 -21.35
N ALA A 133 -13.00 8.84 -21.60
CA ALA A 133 -12.42 8.56 -22.91
C ALA A 133 -12.39 7.04 -23.19
N LYS A 134 -12.02 6.23 -22.18
CA LYS A 134 -11.94 4.77 -22.29
C LYS A 134 -13.24 4.13 -22.77
N HIS A 135 -14.39 4.63 -22.29
CA HIS A 135 -15.70 4.10 -22.72
C HIS A 135 -16.14 4.55 -24.12
N ARG A 136 -15.60 5.67 -24.62
CA ARG A 136 -15.88 6.19 -25.98
C ARG A 136 -14.98 5.57 -27.03
N GLN A 137 -13.78 5.12 -26.66
CA GLN A 137 -12.85 4.43 -27.56
C GLN A 137 -13.36 3.04 -27.99
N PHE A 138 -14.24 2.41 -27.21
CA PHE A 138 -14.71 1.04 -27.43
C PHE A 138 -16.16 0.92 -27.95
N ARG A 139 -16.80 2.01 -28.39
CA ARG A 139 -18.03 1.90 -29.18
C ARG A 139 -17.66 1.93 -30.66
N GLY A 140 -17.26 0.76 -31.14
CA GLY A 140 -17.05 0.48 -32.55
C GLY A 140 -18.31 0.79 -33.34
N HIS A 141 -18.29 1.93 -34.02
CA HIS A 141 -18.89 2.10 -35.35
C HIS A 141 -18.37 3.36 -36.04
N ARG A 142 -17.06 3.62 -35.95
CA ARG A 142 -16.33 4.53 -36.85
C ARG A 142 -14.87 4.07 -36.93
N LEU A 143 -14.63 3.24 -37.94
CA LEU A 143 -13.38 3.07 -38.69
C LEU A 143 -12.09 2.90 -37.85
N HIS A 144 -11.65 1.65 -37.76
CA HIS A 144 -10.28 1.21 -37.43
C HIS A 144 -9.18 1.75 -38.39
N PHE A 145 -9.46 2.79 -39.17
CA PHE A 145 -8.56 3.25 -40.24
C PHE A 145 -7.87 4.58 -39.95
N ILE A 146 -8.32 5.34 -38.94
CA ILE A 146 -7.68 6.61 -38.57
C ILE A 146 -7.33 6.55 -37.10
N ASP A 147 -6.36 5.70 -36.78
CA ASP A 147 -5.58 5.92 -35.57
C ASP A 147 -4.76 7.21 -35.78
N ARG A 148 -4.55 8.02 -34.74
CA ARG A 148 -3.70 9.23 -34.88
C ARG A 148 -2.24 8.88 -35.18
N THR A 149 -1.87 7.63 -34.96
CA THR A 149 -0.57 7.03 -35.25
C THR A 149 -0.52 6.34 -36.61
N SER A 150 -1.65 6.15 -37.31
CA SER A 150 -1.64 5.46 -38.60
C SER A 150 -1.15 6.41 -39.70
N ASN A 151 -0.07 6.03 -40.38
CA ASN A 151 0.57 6.80 -41.45
C ASN A 151 -0.16 6.63 -42.80
N TRP A 152 -1.50 6.69 -42.79
CA TRP A 152 -2.32 6.45 -43.99
C TRP A 152 -2.10 7.53 -45.07
N LYS A 153 -1.68 8.74 -44.68
CA LYS A 153 -1.30 9.80 -45.62
C LYS A 153 -0.10 9.42 -46.49
N ALA A 154 0.83 8.61 -45.99
CA ALA A 154 1.99 8.15 -46.78
C ALA A 154 1.60 7.16 -47.89
N LEU A 155 0.44 6.50 -47.78
CA LEU A 155 -0.05 5.55 -48.78
C LEU A 155 -0.83 6.24 -49.94
N LEU A 156 -1.17 7.52 -49.79
CA LEU A 156 -1.91 8.31 -50.77
C LEU A 156 -1.01 9.18 -51.66
N ALA A 157 0.28 9.29 -51.33
CA ALA A 157 1.26 9.95 -52.19
C ALA A 157 1.78 8.94 -53.22
N LYS A 158 1.24 9.00 -54.44
CA LYS A 158 1.88 8.49 -55.66
C LYS A 158 2.56 9.65 -56.37
#